data_AF-A0A7V2X8T4-F1
#
_entry.id   AF-A0A7V2X8T4-F1
#
_cell.length_a   1.000
_cell.length_b   1.000
_cell.length_c   1.000
_cell.angle_alpha   90.00
_cell.angle_beta   90.00
_cell.angle_gamma   90.00
#
_symmetry.space_group_name_H-M   'P 1'
#
loop_
_entity.id
_entity.type
_entity.pdbx_description
1 polymer ?
#
loop_
_entity_poly.entity_id
_entity_poly.type
_entity_poly.pdbx_seq_one_letter_code
_entity_poly.pdbx_strand_id
1 'polypeptide(L)'
;MEQDESQKGGTAMEDRKRRKRGWIAAAFLILGGWICGGAGEALGAQPDLSYFRQAKINWRQFEGQKLTIGLNKHPYTESLLPLIPEFEALTGIKVEYLILPENEYFAKLVADLSNARGEFTVIMTGPMRNWTYAAPGWILPLEPFLNDPKLTDKAWYKPEDFFPGLIAANRWNGKIGGGTGEGALWSIPIMCESYILAYRKDLFDKHKIKVPTTYEEMA
;
A
#
# COMPACT_ATOMS: atom_id res chain seq x y z
N MET A 1 -27.49 -54.55 -50.27
CA MET A 1 -28.65 -53.86 -49.68
C MET A 1 -28.09 -52.59 -49.03
N GLU A 2 -27.83 -51.49 -49.76
CA GLU A 2 -28.67 -50.84 -50.80
C GLU A 2 -30.03 -50.48 -50.18
N GLN A 3 -30.48 -49.23 -50.02
CA GLN A 3 -30.32 -47.95 -50.75
C GLN A 3 -30.31 -46.81 -49.69
N ASP A 4 -29.59 -45.69 -49.75
CA ASP A 4 -29.38 -44.60 -50.72
C ASP A 4 -30.58 -43.68 -51.01
N GLU A 5 -30.24 -42.38 -51.12
CA GLU A 5 -30.96 -41.24 -51.70
C GLU A 5 -32.09 -40.57 -50.87
N SER A 6 -32.19 -39.23 -50.76
CA SER A 6 -31.45 -38.11 -51.36
C SER A 6 -31.92 -36.77 -50.75
N GLN A 7 -31.00 -35.78 -50.76
CA GLN A 7 -31.22 -34.35 -51.13
C GLN A 7 -32.20 -33.48 -50.30
N LYS A 8 -32.00 -32.19 -50.00
CA LYS A 8 -31.15 -31.05 -50.44
C LYS A 8 -31.25 -30.03 -49.26
N GLY A 9 -30.23 -29.30 -48.82
CA GLY A 9 -29.51 -28.28 -49.58
C GLY A 9 -30.17 -26.90 -49.39
N GLY A 10 -29.69 -26.11 -48.42
CA GLY A 10 -30.14 -24.72 -48.20
C GLY A 10 -29.34 -24.08 -47.06
N THR A 11 -28.29 -23.35 -47.42
CA THR A 11 -27.27 -22.79 -46.52
C THR A 11 -27.80 -21.58 -45.74
N ALA A 12 -27.43 -21.48 -44.46
CA ALA A 12 -27.76 -20.42 -43.51
C ALA A 12 -27.19 -19.02 -43.85
N MET A 13 -26.87 -18.77 -45.12
CA MET A 13 -26.26 -17.54 -45.63
C MET A 13 -27.27 -16.64 -46.37
N GLU A 14 -28.48 -17.13 -46.67
CA GLU A 14 -29.54 -16.38 -47.38
C GLU A 14 -30.54 -15.62 -46.49
N ASP A 15 -30.59 -15.89 -45.17
CA ASP A 15 -31.53 -15.19 -44.27
C ASP A 15 -31.03 -13.82 -43.77
N ARG A 16 -29.86 -13.37 -44.24
CA ARG A 16 -29.21 -12.12 -43.78
C ARG A 16 -29.75 -10.83 -44.40
N LYS A 17 -30.89 -10.83 -45.12
CA LYS A 17 -31.31 -9.65 -45.92
C LYS A 17 -32.76 -9.18 -45.82
N ARG A 18 -33.56 -9.60 -44.83
CA ARG A 18 -34.94 -9.09 -44.68
C ARG A 18 -35.39 -8.88 -43.24
N ARG A 19 -35.14 -7.68 -42.70
CA ARG A 19 -36.13 -6.82 -42.00
C ARG A 19 -35.41 -5.70 -41.23
N LYS A 20 -35.37 -4.50 -41.83
CA LYS A 20 -35.31 -3.24 -41.10
C LYS A 20 -36.74 -2.68 -41.05
N ARG A 21 -37.29 -2.46 -39.85
CA ARG A 21 -38.20 -1.35 -39.44
C ARG A 21 -39.03 -1.77 -38.21
N GLY A 22 -39.04 -0.91 -37.19
CA GLY A 22 -40.07 -0.88 -36.15
C GLY A 22 -39.50 -0.74 -34.74
N TRP A 23 -39.49 0.49 -34.24
CA TRP A 23 -39.13 0.88 -32.88
C TRP A 23 -40.09 0.32 -31.83
N ILE A 24 -39.59 -0.26 -30.73
CA ILE A 24 -40.15 -0.12 -29.37
C ILE A 24 -38.98 -0.24 -28.36
N ALA A 25 -38.92 0.69 -27.43
CA ALA A 25 -37.94 0.77 -26.34
C ALA A 25 -38.11 -0.36 -25.31
N ALA A 26 -36.99 -0.90 -24.82
CA ALA A 26 -36.90 -1.50 -23.49
C ALA A 26 -35.43 -1.54 -23.06
N ALA A 27 -35.04 -0.54 -22.27
CA ALA A 27 -33.81 -0.56 -21.51
C ALA A 27 -33.99 -1.53 -20.33
N PHE A 28 -33.18 -2.58 -20.26
CA PHE A 28 -32.96 -3.35 -19.03
C PHE A 28 -31.46 -3.43 -18.77
N LEU A 29 -30.97 -2.42 -18.04
CA LEU A 29 -29.73 -2.49 -17.28
C LEU A 29 -30.00 -3.36 -16.05
N ILE A 30 -29.48 -4.58 -16.05
CA ILE A 30 -29.35 -5.37 -14.82
C ILE A 30 -28.00 -5.00 -14.20
N LEU A 31 -28.03 -4.06 -13.26
CA LEU A 31 -26.96 -3.87 -12.28
C LEU A 31 -26.99 -5.05 -11.31
N GLY A 32 -26.04 -5.98 -11.48
CA GLY A 32 -25.69 -6.97 -10.46
C GLY A 32 -24.64 -6.38 -9.52
N GLY A 33 -25.08 -5.58 -8.55
CA GLY A 33 -24.23 -5.08 -7.48
C GLY A 33 -23.81 -6.19 -6.53
N TRP A 34 -22.52 -6.50 -6.51
CA TRP A 34 -21.91 -7.16 -5.36
C TRP A 34 -21.63 -6.10 -4.30
N ILE A 35 -22.47 -6.11 -3.27
CA ILE A 35 -22.32 -5.32 -2.06
C ILE A 35 -21.13 -5.90 -1.29
N CYS A 36 -19.99 -5.20 -1.31
CA CYS A 36 -18.94 -5.38 -0.33
C CYS A 36 -18.97 -4.17 0.62
N GLY A 37 -19.32 -4.44 1.87
CA GLY A 37 -18.97 -3.72 3.10
C GLY A 37 -18.91 -2.19 3.04
N GLY A 38 -19.92 -1.54 3.62
CA GLY A 38 -19.99 -0.09 3.78
C GLY A 38 -18.78 0.53 4.47
N ALA A 39 -18.06 1.37 3.74
CA ALA A 39 -17.61 2.65 4.24
C ALA A 39 -18.70 3.64 3.83
N GLY A 40 -19.46 4.13 4.81
CA GLY A 40 -20.50 5.13 4.58
C GLY A 40 -19.95 6.34 3.83
N GLU A 41 -20.75 6.83 2.91
CA GLU A 41 -20.55 8.07 2.17
C GLU A 41 -20.22 9.22 3.12
N ALA A 42 -18.94 9.57 3.22
CA ALA A 42 -18.53 10.92 3.56
C ALA A 42 -18.83 11.80 2.35
N LEU A 43 -20.05 12.33 2.30
CA LEU A 43 -20.50 13.32 1.33
C LEU A 43 -19.57 14.56 1.35
N GLY A 44 -18.78 14.70 0.28
CA GLY A 44 -18.70 15.97 -0.47
C GLY A 44 -17.70 17.05 -0.05
N ALA A 45 -16.88 16.85 1.00
CA ALA A 45 -15.76 17.76 1.24
C ALA A 45 -14.55 17.34 0.38
N GLN A 46 -14.15 18.18 -0.57
CA GLN A 46 -12.84 18.03 -1.20
C GLN A 46 -11.76 18.18 -0.13
N PRO A 47 -10.71 17.33 -0.12
CA PRO A 47 -9.64 17.46 0.85
C PRO A 47 -9.01 18.85 0.76
N ASP A 48 -8.73 19.46 1.91
CA ASP A 48 -8.02 20.75 1.96
C ASP A 48 -6.54 20.54 1.68
N LEU A 49 -6.17 20.72 0.41
CA LEU A 49 -4.80 20.55 -0.06
C LEU A 49 -3.92 21.79 0.16
N SER A 50 -4.42 22.84 0.83
CA SER A 50 -3.71 24.12 0.94
C SER A 50 -2.34 23.99 1.60
N TYR A 51 -2.21 23.16 2.63
CA TYR A 51 -0.94 22.87 3.29
C TYR A 51 0.10 22.26 2.34
N PHE A 52 -0.29 21.23 1.58
CA PHE A 52 0.61 20.54 0.65
C PHE A 52 1.05 21.44 -0.51
N ARG A 53 0.16 22.32 -0.98
CA ARG A 53 0.44 23.27 -2.08
C ARG A 53 1.44 24.37 -1.71
N GLN A 54 1.85 24.47 -0.45
CA GLN A 54 2.95 25.35 -0.03
C GLN A 54 4.33 24.80 -0.45
N ALA A 55 4.44 23.49 -0.68
CA ALA A 55 5.68 22.87 -1.13
C ALA A 55 6.06 23.35 -2.54
N LYS A 56 7.33 23.68 -2.72
CA LYS A 56 7.90 24.17 -3.99
C LYS A 56 8.25 23.04 -4.96
N ILE A 57 7.34 22.07 -5.13
CA ILE A 57 7.46 20.95 -6.07
C ILE A 57 6.22 20.86 -6.96
N ASN A 58 6.36 20.20 -8.11
CA ASN A 58 5.20 19.88 -8.95
C ASN A 58 4.56 18.56 -8.48
N TRP A 59 3.51 18.67 -7.67
CA TRP A 59 2.76 17.52 -7.17
C TRP A 59 2.16 16.63 -8.28
N ARG A 60 1.86 17.21 -9.46
CA ARG A 60 1.23 16.49 -10.58
C ARG A 60 2.24 16.05 -11.66
N GLN A 61 3.54 16.08 -11.38
CA GLN A 61 4.58 15.73 -12.36
C GLN A 61 4.50 14.28 -12.87
N PHE A 62 3.82 13.40 -12.12
CA PHE A 62 3.58 11.99 -12.47
C PHE A 62 2.08 11.66 -12.55
N GLU A 63 1.23 12.64 -12.85
CA GLU A 63 -0.21 12.42 -13.02
C GLU A 63 -0.51 11.33 -14.06
N GLY A 64 -1.51 10.49 -13.77
CA GLY A 64 -1.90 9.37 -14.61
C GLY A 64 -1.09 8.09 -14.39
N GLN A 65 -0.04 8.14 -13.56
CA GLN A 65 0.68 6.96 -13.10
C GLN A 65 -0.13 6.18 -12.05
N LYS A 66 0.33 4.96 -11.78
CA LYS A 66 -0.27 4.05 -10.81
C LYS A 66 0.79 3.52 -9.86
N LEU A 67 0.46 3.45 -8.58
CA LEU A 67 1.24 2.81 -7.53
C LEU A 67 0.47 1.62 -6.96
N THR A 68 1.20 0.57 -6.62
CA THR A 68 0.67 -0.56 -5.84
C THR A 68 1.42 -0.61 -4.52
N ILE A 69 0.69 -0.50 -3.42
CA ILE A 69 1.24 -0.48 -2.06
C ILE A 69 1.02 -1.84 -1.40
N GLY A 70 2.10 -2.49 -1.00
CA GLY A 70 2.05 -3.69 -0.16
C GLY A 70 1.98 -3.30 1.32
N LEU A 71 0.95 -3.77 2.03
CA LEU A 71 0.70 -3.46 3.44
C LEU A 71 0.43 -4.76 4.22
N ASN A 72 0.93 -4.84 5.45
CA ASN A 72 0.41 -5.84 6.39
C ASN A 72 -0.84 -5.28 7.12
N LYS A 73 -1.63 -6.16 7.73
CA LYS A 73 -2.75 -5.75 8.57
C LYS A 73 -2.22 -5.15 9.88
N HIS A 74 -2.34 -3.83 10.03
CA HIS A 74 -1.75 -3.06 11.13
C HIS A 74 -2.61 -1.82 11.45
N PRO A 75 -2.66 -1.32 12.70
CA PRO A 75 -3.30 -0.02 13.01
C PRO A 75 -2.80 1.15 12.13
N TYR A 76 -1.54 1.08 11.70
CA TYR A 76 -0.96 2.03 10.75
C TYR A 76 -1.69 1.97 9.40
N THR A 77 -1.90 0.78 8.85
CA THR A 77 -2.63 0.57 7.59
C THR A 77 -4.03 1.17 7.67
N GLU A 78 -4.73 0.96 8.79
CA GLU A 78 -6.06 1.54 9.01
C GLU A 78 -6.04 3.08 9.03
N SER A 79 -4.96 3.68 9.55
CA SER A 79 -4.77 5.14 9.58
C SER A 79 -4.35 5.72 8.22
N LEU A 80 -3.69 4.92 7.38
CA LEU A 80 -3.22 5.33 6.05
C LEU A 80 -4.35 5.37 5.02
N LEU A 81 -5.24 4.36 5.02
CA LEU A 81 -6.25 4.20 3.96
C LEU A 81 -7.13 5.45 3.73
N PRO A 82 -7.61 6.17 4.77
CA PRO A 82 -8.40 7.38 4.58
C PRO A 82 -7.64 8.53 3.91
N LEU A 83 -6.30 8.50 3.89
CA LEU A 83 -5.45 9.54 3.30
C LEU A 83 -5.18 9.28 1.82
N ILE A 84 -5.49 8.08 1.30
CA ILE A 84 -5.27 7.74 -0.11
C ILE A 84 -6.02 8.70 -1.05
N PRO A 85 -7.33 8.98 -0.87
CA PRO A 85 -8.06 9.92 -1.73
C PRO A 85 -7.44 11.32 -1.78
N GLU A 86 -6.89 11.79 -0.66
CA GLU A 86 -6.18 13.07 -0.58
C GLU A 86 -4.90 13.06 -1.41
N PHE A 87 -4.10 11.99 -1.29
CA PHE A 87 -2.91 11.80 -2.12
C PHE A 87 -3.25 11.72 -3.61
N GLU A 88 -4.29 10.98 -3.99
CA GLU A 88 -4.75 10.89 -5.38
C GLU A 88 -5.21 12.26 -5.92
N ALA A 89 -5.95 13.03 -5.12
CA ALA A 89 -6.41 14.37 -5.50
C ALA A 89 -5.25 15.36 -5.65
N LEU A 90 -4.22 15.26 -4.79
CA LEU A 90 -3.04 16.11 -4.82
C LEU A 90 -2.15 15.84 -6.03
N THR A 91 -1.94 14.57 -6.36
CA THR A 91 -0.91 14.13 -7.32
C THR A 91 -1.47 13.70 -8.68
N GLY A 92 -2.73 13.27 -8.74
CA GLY A 92 -3.30 12.60 -9.89
C GLY A 92 -2.77 11.17 -10.13
N ILE A 93 -2.04 10.60 -9.17
CA ILE A 93 -1.57 9.22 -9.19
C ILE A 93 -2.67 8.33 -8.63
N LYS A 94 -2.89 7.17 -9.26
CA LYS A 94 -3.80 6.14 -8.74
C LYS A 94 -3.09 5.18 -7.80
N VAL A 95 -3.73 4.88 -6.67
CA VAL A 95 -3.16 4.00 -5.65
C VAL A 95 -4.03 2.75 -5.54
N GLU A 96 -3.41 1.61 -5.84
CA GLU A 96 -3.90 0.31 -5.43
C GLU A 96 -3.11 -0.17 -4.22
N TYR A 97 -3.73 -1.03 -3.42
CA TYR A 97 -3.08 -1.60 -2.25
C TYR A 97 -3.51 -3.05 -2.04
N LEU A 98 -2.62 -3.83 -1.45
CA LEU A 98 -2.89 -5.19 -1.01
C LEU A 98 -2.54 -5.30 0.46
N ILE A 99 -3.54 -5.67 1.27
CA ILE A 99 -3.41 -5.86 2.72
C ILE A 99 -3.44 -7.35 3.01
N LEU A 100 -2.40 -7.86 3.66
CA LEU A 100 -2.30 -9.27 4.05
C LEU A 100 -1.99 -9.41 5.55
N PRO A 101 -2.35 -10.54 6.18
CA PRO A 101 -1.77 -10.91 7.47
C PRO A 101 -0.25 -10.91 7.40
N GLU A 102 0.42 -10.57 8.51
CA GLU A 102 1.87 -10.29 8.53
C GLU A 102 2.73 -11.38 7.87
N ASN A 103 2.52 -12.64 8.24
CA ASN A 103 3.30 -13.76 7.69
C ASN A 103 3.11 -13.91 6.16
N GLU A 104 1.87 -13.75 5.68
CA GLU A 104 1.54 -13.82 4.26
C GLU A 104 2.11 -12.62 3.49
N TYR A 105 2.04 -11.43 4.08
CA TYR A 105 2.61 -10.21 3.51
C TYR A 105 4.11 -10.37 3.27
N PHE A 106 4.87 -10.75 4.30
CA PHE A 106 6.33 -10.88 4.17
C PHE A 106 6.73 -12.01 3.22
N ALA A 107 6.01 -13.14 3.22
CA ALA A 107 6.26 -14.22 2.27
C ALA A 107 6.05 -13.74 0.82
N LYS A 108 4.95 -13.02 0.54
CA LYS A 108 4.67 -12.48 -0.78
C LYS A 108 5.66 -11.38 -1.19
N LEU A 109 5.99 -10.47 -0.27
CA LEU A 109 6.95 -9.39 -0.51
C LEU A 109 8.33 -9.94 -0.90
N VAL A 110 8.84 -10.93 -0.15
CA VAL A 110 10.12 -11.56 -0.48
C VAL A 110 10.08 -12.20 -1.86
N ALA A 111 8.99 -12.88 -2.21
CA ALA A 111 8.83 -13.48 -3.53
C ALA A 111 8.71 -12.44 -4.66
N ASP A 112 8.07 -11.29 -4.43
CA ASP A 112 7.99 -10.19 -5.40
C ASP A 112 9.38 -9.59 -5.67
N LEU A 113 10.09 -9.23 -4.58
CA LEU A 113 11.41 -8.62 -4.62
C LEU A 113 12.48 -9.56 -5.21
N SER A 114 12.54 -10.82 -4.75
CA SER A 114 13.58 -11.77 -5.17
C SER A 114 13.47 -12.17 -6.64
N ASN A 115 12.27 -12.10 -7.21
CA ASN A 115 12.01 -12.40 -8.61
C ASN A 115 11.93 -11.13 -9.48
N ALA A 116 12.19 -9.95 -8.91
CA ALA A 116 12.09 -8.65 -9.57
C ALA A 116 10.77 -8.47 -10.36
N ARG A 117 9.65 -8.96 -9.80
CA ARG A 117 8.33 -8.91 -10.47
C ARG A 117 7.78 -7.49 -10.52
N GLY A 118 8.07 -6.68 -9.49
CA GLY A 118 7.63 -5.29 -9.41
C GLY A 118 6.12 -5.16 -9.20
N GLU A 119 5.49 -6.14 -8.53
CA GLU A 119 4.07 -6.06 -8.17
C GLU A 119 3.82 -4.95 -7.15
N PHE A 120 4.74 -4.75 -6.20
CA PHE A 120 4.70 -3.63 -5.26
C PHE A 120 5.70 -2.54 -5.65
N THR A 121 5.21 -1.31 -5.80
CA THR A 121 6.04 -0.12 -6.02
C THR A 121 6.39 0.59 -4.72
N VAL A 122 5.56 0.41 -3.68
CA VAL A 122 5.79 0.92 -2.33
C VAL A 122 5.51 -0.22 -1.36
N ILE A 123 6.38 -0.40 -0.38
CA ILE A 123 6.32 -1.52 0.56
C ILE A 123 6.33 -1.00 2.00
N MET A 124 5.53 -1.62 2.86
CA MET A 124 5.71 -1.49 4.30
C MET A 124 6.90 -2.34 4.73
N THR A 125 7.91 -1.70 5.31
CA THR A 125 9.15 -2.35 5.78
C THR A 125 9.59 -1.73 7.10
N GLY A 126 10.65 -2.30 7.69
CA GLY A 126 11.28 -1.79 8.90
C GLY A 126 12.78 -2.07 8.91
N PRO A 127 13.52 -1.49 9.86
CA PRO A 127 14.98 -1.47 9.86
C PRO A 127 15.60 -2.88 9.84
N MET A 128 15.04 -3.83 10.60
CA MET A 128 15.52 -5.22 10.61
C MET A 128 15.35 -5.92 9.24
N ARG A 129 14.27 -5.62 8.51
CA ARG A 129 13.98 -6.23 7.21
C ARG A 129 14.79 -5.58 6.09
N ASN A 130 15.07 -4.29 6.20
CA ASN A 130 15.87 -3.55 5.20
C ASN A 130 17.24 -4.18 4.98
N TRP A 131 17.85 -4.80 6.00
CA TRP A 131 19.11 -5.52 5.83
C TRP A 131 19.02 -6.66 4.82
N THR A 132 17.89 -7.36 4.77
CA THR A 132 17.63 -8.44 3.82
C THR A 132 17.35 -7.91 2.42
N TYR A 133 16.70 -6.75 2.29
CA TYR A 133 16.25 -6.22 1.00
C TYR A 133 17.30 -5.32 0.32
N ALA A 134 18.04 -4.54 1.11
CA ALA A 134 19.04 -3.60 0.61
C ALA A 134 20.31 -4.31 0.12
N ALA A 135 20.76 -5.37 0.81
CA ALA A 135 21.96 -6.11 0.44
C ALA A 135 21.95 -6.66 -1.00
N PRO A 136 20.87 -7.32 -1.48
CA PRO A 136 20.76 -7.75 -2.87
C PRO A 136 20.27 -6.64 -3.83
N GLY A 137 20.07 -5.41 -3.35
CA GLY A 137 19.64 -4.28 -4.17
C GLY A 137 18.16 -4.31 -4.58
N TRP A 138 17.29 -4.95 -3.79
CA TRP A 138 15.86 -5.03 -4.10
C TRP A 138 15.08 -3.76 -3.77
N ILE A 139 15.61 -2.93 -2.88
CA ILE A 139 15.04 -1.63 -2.52
C ILE A 139 16.06 -0.52 -2.83
N LEU A 140 15.55 0.69 -3.01
CA LEU A 140 16.36 1.85 -3.36
C LEU A 140 16.74 2.64 -2.10
N PRO A 141 17.95 3.21 -2.03
CA PRO A 141 18.25 4.23 -1.04
C PRO A 141 17.40 5.47 -1.31
N LEU A 142 17.02 6.20 -0.25
CA LEU A 142 16.10 7.32 -0.35
C LEU A 142 16.77 8.66 -0.58
N GLU A 143 18.09 8.76 -0.35
CA GLU A 143 18.86 9.98 -0.57
C GLU A 143 18.68 10.60 -1.96
N PRO A 144 18.69 9.85 -3.08
CA PRO A 144 18.49 10.45 -4.40
C PRO A 144 17.16 11.18 -4.54
N PHE A 145 16.10 10.69 -3.89
CA PHE A 145 14.77 11.30 -3.93
C PHE A 145 14.64 12.48 -2.95
N LEU A 146 15.19 12.33 -1.74
CA LEU A 146 15.16 13.36 -0.70
C LEU A 146 16.06 14.56 -1.02
N ASN A 147 17.14 14.35 -1.79
CA ASN A 147 18.08 15.39 -2.15
C ASN A 147 17.78 16.07 -3.50
N ASP A 148 16.86 15.52 -4.30
CA ASP A 148 16.43 16.16 -5.54
C ASP A 148 15.36 17.23 -5.25
N PRO A 149 15.66 18.54 -5.47
CA PRO A 149 14.70 19.62 -5.21
C PRO A 149 13.47 19.59 -6.14
N LYS A 150 13.50 18.81 -7.23
CA LYS A 150 12.31 18.59 -8.08
C LYS A 150 11.31 17.61 -7.46
N LEU A 151 11.80 16.75 -6.56
CA LEU A 151 11.01 15.70 -5.91
C LEU A 151 10.69 16.04 -4.45
N THR A 152 11.60 16.68 -3.73
CA THR A 152 11.44 17.00 -2.31
C THR A 152 11.77 18.47 -2.02
N ASP A 153 10.76 19.25 -1.61
CA ASP A 153 10.99 20.54 -0.96
C ASP A 153 11.36 20.31 0.51
N LYS A 154 12.65 20.36 0.84
CA LYS A 154 13.14 20.15 2.21
C LYS A 154 12.63 21.17 3.22
N ALA A 155 12.37 22.41 2.80
CA ALA A 155 11.87 23.44 3.72
C ALA A 155 10.42 23.16 4.14
N TRP A 156 9.65 22.53 3.26
CA TRP A 156 8.29 22.07 3.56
C TRP A 156 8.29 20.70 4.25
N TYR A 157 9.06 19.73 3.74
CA TYR A 157 9.11 18.35 4.25
C TYR A 157 9.79 18.22 5.62
N LYS A 158 10.75 19.09 5.93
CA LYS A 158 11.46 19.17 7.22
C LYS A 158 12.00 17.81 7.69
N PRO A 159 12.94 17.19 6.96
CA PRO A 159 13.51 15.89 7.35
C PRO A 159 14.17 15.89 8.74
N GLU A 160 14.55 17.06 9.26
CA GLU A 160 15.06 17.28 10.61
C GLU A 160 13.99 17.19 11.72
N ASP A 161 12.69 17.22 11.39
CA ASP A 161 11.58 17.13 12.35
C ASP A 161 11.29 15.69 12.80
N PHE A 162 11.91 14.70 12.14
CA PHE A 162 11.88 13.32 12.60
C PHE A 162 12.77 13.12 13.83
N PHE A 163 12.35 12.27 14.76
CA PHE A 163 13.21 11.85 15.87
C PHE A 163 14.53 11.27 15.35
N PRO A 164 15.70 11.79 15.78
CA PRO A 164 16.99 11.37 15.23
C PRO A 164 17.24 9.86 15.35
N GLY A 165 16.81 9.25 16.46
CA GLY A 165 16.94 7.80 16.67
C GLY A 165 16.13 6.96 15.68
N LEU A 166 14.96 7.43 15.25
CA LEU A 166 14.13 6.70 14.27
C LEU A 166 14.74 6.78 12.86
N ILE A 167 15.26 7.94 12.48
CA ILE A 167 15.99 8.07 11.20
C ILE A 167 17.25 7.21 11.23
N ALA A 168 18.03 7.28 12.31
CA ALA A 168 19.25 6.49 12.47
C ALA A 168 18.95 4.98 12.41
N ALA A 169 17.88 4.50 13.06
CA ALA A 169 17.50 3.09 12.98
C ALA A 169 17.23 2.62 11.55
N ASN A 170 16.73 3.49 10.67
CA ASN A 170 16.45 3.19 9.27
C ASN A 170 17.65 3.40 8.33
N ARG A 171 18.82 3.78 8.87
CA ARG A 171 20.08 3.88 8.13
C ARG A 171 20.91 2.62 8.25
N TRP A 172 21.43 2.16 7.12
CA TRP A 172 22.37 1.04 7.07
C TRP A 172 23.42 1.20 5.98
N ASN A 173 24.67 0.85 6.30
CA ASN A 173 25.84 0.98 5.43
C ASN A 173 26.10 -0.26 4.56
N GLY A 174 25.21 -1.27 4.60
CA GLY A 174 25.35 -2.51 3.83
C GLY A 174 26.27 -3.56 4.46
N LYS A 175 26.93 -3.25 5.59
CA LYS A 175 27.80 -4.20 6.29
C LYS A 175 26.99 -5.08 7.24
N ILE A 176 26.95 -6.38 6.94
CA ILE A 176 26.34 -7.39 7.82
C ILE A 176 27.07 -7.36 9.17
N GLY A 177 26.30 -7.28 10.27
CA GLY A 177 26.84 -7.16 11.63
C GLY A 177 27.34 -5.75 12.01
N GLY A 178 27.19 -4.76 11.13
CA GLY A 178 27.61 -3.37 11.38
C GLY A 178 26.63 -2.51 12.20
N GLY A 179 25.43 -3.02 12.47
CA GLY A 179 24.37 -2.27 13.17
C GLY A 179 23.66 -1.23 12.29
N THR A 180 22.74 -0.47 12.89
CA THR A 180 22.01 0.65 12.25
C THR A 180 22.67 1.99 12.60
N GLY A 181 22.37 3.05 11.84
CA GLY A 181 22.75 4.43 12.19
C GLY A 181 23.60 5.13 11.14
N GLU A 182 24.32 4.36 10.33
CA GLU A 182 25.23 4.86 9.30
C GLU A 182 24.79 4.42 7.91
N GLY A 183 25.24 5.15 6.88
CA GLY A 183 24.97 4.83 5.48
C GLY A 183 23.64 5.37 4.97
N ALA A 184 23.15 4.75 3.90
CA ALA A 184 21.94 5.19 3.21
C ALA A 184 20.69 4.98 4.06
N LEU A 185 19.69 5.82 3.84
CA LEU A 185 18.36 5.71 4.43
C LEU A 185 17.52 4.80 3.54
N TRP A 186 16.99 3.73 4.11
CA TRP A 186 16.29 2.68 3.34
C TRP A 186 14.76 2.73 3.48
N SER A 187 14.25 3.44 4.49
CA SER A 187 12.82 3.66 4.69
C SER A 187 12.56 4.92 5.51
N ILE A 188 11.40 5.54 5.29
CA ILE A 188 10.93 6.67 6.11
C ILE A 188 10.15 6.11 7.30
N PRO A 189 10.50 6.49 8.55
CA PRO A 189 9.74 6.06 9.72
C PRO A 189 8.37 6.76 9.75
N ILE A 190 7.29 5.97 9.75
CA ILE A 190 5.92 6.49 9.85
C ILE A 190 5.32 6.21 11.23
N MET A 191 5.76 5.12 11.87
CA MET A 191 5.31 4.70 13.20
C MET A 191 6.50 4.10 13.94
N CYS A 192 6.53 4.29 15.26
CA CYS A 192 7.46 3.62 16.15
C CYS A 192 6.69 2.87 17.24
N GLU A 193 7.27 1.77 17.69
CA GLU A 193 6.72 0.95 18.76
C GLU A 193 7.76 0.78 19.85
N SER A 194 7.28 0.67 21.08
CA SER A 194 8.12 0.40 22.25
C SER A 194 7.50 -0.74 23.03
N TYR A 195 8.35 -1.61 23.56
CA TYR A 195 7.92 -2.69 24.42
C TYR A 195 7.71 -2.16 25.82
N ILE A 196 6.49 -2.31 26.33
CA ILE A 196 6.10 -1.89 27.67
C ILE A 196 5.46 -3.06 28.42
N LEU A 197 5.58 -3.05 29.74
CA LEU A 197 4.85 -3.99 30.59
C LEU A 197 3.41 -3.49 30.80
N ALA A 198 2.45 -4.20 30.22
CA ALA A 198 1.04 -4.03 30.56
C ALA A 198 0.64 -5.01 31.66
N TYR A 199 0.01 -4.53 32.74
CA TYR A 199 -0.41 -5.37 33.87
C TYR A 199 -1.75 -4.91 34.48
N ARG A 200 -2.39 -5.81 35.22
CA ARG A 200 -3.67 -5.57 35.90
C ARG A 200 -3.46 -4.96 37.28
N LYS A 201 -3.52 -3.63 37.35
CA LYS A 201 -3.35 -2.86 38.60
C LYS A 201 -4.24 -3.36 39.74
N ASP A 202 -5.50 -3.68 39.45
CA ASP A 202 -6.46 -4.17 40.45
C ASP A 202 -6.08 -5.53 41.05
N LEU A 203 -5.49 -6.43 40.25
CA LEU A 203 -4.98 -7.70 40.77
C LEU A 203 -3.71 -7.49 41.60
N PHE A 204 -2.85 -6.58 41.17
CA PHE A 204 -1.62 -6.24 41.90
C PHE A 204 -1.97 -5.65 43.27
N ASP A 205 -2.91 -4.70 43.32
CA ASP A 205 -3.36 -4.08 44.58
C ASP A 205 -4.04 -5.10 45.50
N LYS A 206 -4.96 -5.92 44.96
CA LYS A 206 -5.67 -6.96 45.73
C LYS A 206 -4.72 -7.97 46.37
N HIS A 207 -3.67 -8.37 45.66
CA HIS A 207 -2.71 -9.36 46.12
C HIS A 207 -1.43 -8.74 46.71
N LYS A 208 -1.36 -7.41 46.81
CA LYS A 208 -0.20 -6.65 47.31
C LYS A 208 1.10 -6.98 46.56
N ILE A 209 0.99 -7.21 45.25
CA ILE A 209 2.11 -7.49 44.36
C ILE A 209 2.72 -6.17 43.90
N LYS A 210 4.04 -6.05 43.98
CA LYS A 210 4.76 -4.88 43.44
C LYS A 210 4.91 -5.02 41.93
N VAL A 211 4.88 -3.90 41.21
CA VAL A 211 5.17 -3.87 39.76
C VAL A 211 6.62 -4.34 39.55
N PRO A 212 6.86 -5.38 38.73
CA PRO A 212 8.20 -5.87 38.52
C PRO A 212 9.03 -4.86 37.73
N THR A 213 10.26 -4.68 38.16
CA THR A 213 11.27 -3.80 37.56
C THR A 213 12.44 -4.59 36.97
N THR A 214 12.51 -5.89 37.24
CA THR A 214 13.48 -6.83 36.65
C THR A 214 12.78 -8.06 36.05
N TYR A 215 13.50 -8.85 35.25
CA TYR A 215 12.96 -10.10 34.71
C TYR A 215 12.74 -11.16 35.78
N GLU A 216 13.59 -11.19 36.81
CA GLU A 216 13.46 -12.11 37.94
C GLU A 216 12.21 -11.80 38.78
N GLU A 217 11.83 -10.53 38.91
CA GLU A 217 10.58 -10.13 39.57
C GLU A 217 9.33 -10.44 38.73
N MET A 218 9.49 -10.60 37.42
CA MET A 218 8.40 -10.87 36.47
C MET A 218 8.03 -12.36 36.37
N ALA A 219 8.97 -13.27 36.65
CA ALA A 219 8.81 -14.72 36.53
C ALA A 219 7.88 -15.32 37.60
#